data_AF-A0A0M0J9N8-F1
#
_entry.id   AF-A0A0M0J9N8-F1
#
_cell.length_a   1.000
_cell.length_b   1.000
_cell.length_c   1.000
_cell.angle_alpha   90.00
_cell.angle_beta   90.00
_cell.angle_gamma   90.00
#
_symmetry.space_group_name_H-M   'P 1'
#
loop_
_entity.id
_entity.type
_entity.pdbx_description
1 polymer ?
#
loop_
_entity_poly.entity_id
_entity_poly.type
_entity_poly.pdbx_seq_one_letter_code
_entity_poly.pdbx_strand_id
1 'polypeptide(L)'
;MGLFAFGHASNGATMNGIMYLSGEHVQLPGLFYFTLWGSIRDEWNAGTYFLALLVAVASLLWPFIKLALQLLLWWLPPSWMGFEVHGIGVRFLDGTCKFALTNIQMVVLLMVGLHFEVLIPSADTIVPLLELNVEVAPDTGTYAFISAMVPALVLGHVHAYMHRTLSHPLPPGRTRRTRAGADGGAGKRARLVPLRRTEFESLLFWSDRRLPGAVQLGVALGLVVCLLGVSFGLILDVIDLEVVGVVGALLGEKRRTSWSVASMAKAISSVTTLANPTWLAIMQAGFYFTIVGMPVLCLLLALSLWMLPLRPEHMHRLLMIVEAAAAWAMLDVFVVILLASLLSLDQFAQYTLSDDPTVVELNTFLAANPEFGNLLPAEPVVLGVQPTLLRPFWLLFSSGLASVPLCVFVTHCANHAFEQQRAHAAAMAAAAPHYRVSD
;
A
#
# COMPACT_ATOMS: atom_id res chain seq x y z
N MET A 1 3.27 20.03 -2.79
CA MET A 1 4.42 20.29 -1.90
C MET A 1 3.99 21.01 -0.63
N GLY A 2 3.33 22.17 -0.70
CA GLY A 2 2.87 22.90 0.50
C GLY A 2 2.04 22.07 1.48
N LEU A 3 1.05 21.29 0.99
CA LEU A 3 0.25 20.40 1.83
C LEU A 3 1.07 19.28 2.51
N PHE A 4 2.10 18.73 1.84
CA PHE A 4 3.01 17.77 2.46
C PHE A 4 3.83 18.42 3.58
N ALA A 5 4.36 19.62 3.33
CA ALA A 5 5.12 20.36 4.34
C ALA A 5 4.26 20.69 5.56
N PHE A 6 3.01 21.14 5.34
CA PHE A 6 2.06 21.38 6.43
C PHE A 6 1.72 20.09 7.19
N GLY A 7 1.47 18.98 6.48
CA GLY A 7 1.20 17.69 7.10
C GLY A 7 2.34 17.18 7.97
N HIS A 8 3.59 17.35 7.53
CA HIS A 8 4.78 16.95 8.31
C HIS A 8 5.08 17.86 9.50
N ALA A 9 4.75 19.15 9.39
CA ALA A 9 4.92 20.11 10.48
C ALA A 9 3.80 20.02 11.53
N SER A 10 2.68 19.41 11.19
CA SER A 10 1.53 19.23 12.08
C SER A 10 1.58 17.90 12.81
N ASN A 11 0.79 17.77 13.87
CA ASN A 11 0.58 16.49 14.55
C ASN A 11 -0.08 15.49 13.60
N GLY A 12 0.50 14.29 13.48
CA GLY A 12 -0.03 13.20 12.66
C GLY A 12 -1.07 12.35 13.42
N ALA A 13 -0.78 12.02 14.67
CA ALA A 13 -1.69 11.26 15.53
C ALA A 13 -1.53 11.69 16.99
N THR A 14 -2.55 11.45 17.79
CA THR A 14 -2.53 11.68 19.24
C THR A 14 -2.98 10.42 19.97
N MET A 15 -2.26 10.05 21.03
CA MET A 15 -2.68 9.01 21.96
C MET A 15 -3.42 9.67 23.11
N ASN A 16 -4.62 9.19 23.39
CA ASN A 16 -5.53 9.77 24.36
C ASN A 16 -5.92 8.69 25.37
N GLY A 17 -5.96 9.05 26.65
CA GLY A 17 -6.53 8.22 27.70
C GLY A 17 -7.88 8.77 28.11
N ILE A 18 -8.93 7.97 27.95
CA ILE A 18 -10.28 8.29 28.41
C ILE A 18 -10.50 7.48 29.68
N MET A 19 -10.70 8.18 30.80
CA MET A 19 -10.86 7.55 32.10
C MET A 19 -12.29 7.77 32.61
N TYR A 20 -12.97 6.71 33.02
CA TYR A 20 -14.23 6.78 33.76
C TYR A 20 -14.00 6.33 35.20
N LEU A 21 -14.23 7.23 36.15
CA LEU A 21 -14.17 6.95 37.58
C LEU A 21 -15.60 6.88 38.11
N SER A 22 -16.04 5.69 38.53
CA SER A 22 -17.41 5.50 39.04
C SER A 22 -18.51 6.03 38.11
N GLY A 23 -18.30 5.96 36.79
CA GLY A 23 -19.23 6.46 35.77
C GLY A 23 -19.06 7.93 35.38
N GLU A 24 -18.21 8.72 36.05
CA GLU A 24 -17.87 10.07 35.62
C GLU A 24 -16.72 10.07 34.61
N HIS A 25 -16.93 10.74 33.48
CA HIS A 25 -15.97 10.85 32.39
C HIS A 25 -14.94 11.95 32.67
N VAL A 26 -13.68 11.54 32.79
CA VAL A 26 -12.50 12.41 32.86
C VAL A 26 -11.65 12.14 31.63
N GLN A 27 -11.71 13.05 30.66
CA GLN A 27 -10.81 13.00 29.52
C GLN A 27 -9.43 13.50 29.95
N LEU A 28 -8.42 12.62 29.89
CA LEU A 28 -7.05 13.06 30.10
C LEU A 28 -6.62 13.90 28.89
N PRO A 29 -5.84 14.97 29.07
CA PRO A 29 -5.20 15.65 27.95
C PRO A 29 -4.39 14.64 27.13
N GLY A 30 -4.21 14.91 25.84
CA GLY A 30 -3.49 14.02 24.93
C GLY A 30 -2.16 13.58 25.54
N LEU A 31 -2.05 12.27 25.82
CA LEU A 31 -0.93 11.69 26.54
C LEU A 31 0.36 11.82 25.73
N PHE A 32 0.24 11.60 24.41
CA PHE A 32 1.35 11.75 23.47
C PHE A 32 0.88 12.33 22.14
N TYR A 33 1.66 13.27 21.62
CA TYR A 33 1.47 13.88 20.30
C TYR A 33 2.55 13.38 19.35
N PHE A 34 2.15 12.67 18.30
CA PHE A 34 3.06 12.12 17.31
C PHE A 34 3.13 13.05 16.10
N THR A 35 4.22 13.81 16.01
CA THR A 35 4.62 14.44 14.74
C THR A 35 5.48 13.47 13.95
N LEU A 36 5.48 13.55 12.62
CA LEU A 36 6.30 12.65 11.80
C LEU A 36 7.79 12.77 12.15
N TRP A 37 8.28 14.00 12.34
CA TRP A 37 9.67 14.24 12.71
C TRP A 37 9.99 13.77 14.13
N GLY A 38 9.06 13.97 15.08
CA GLY A 38 9.18 13.45 16.45
C GLY A 38 9.31 11.93 16.43
N SER A 39 8.38 11.24 15.78
CA SER A 39 8.40 9.78 15.67
C SER A 39 9.71 9.24 15.09
N ILE A 40 10.24 9.84 14.02
CA ILE A 40 11.54 9.42 13.45
C ILE A 40 12.68 9.60 14.46
N ARG A 41 12.69 10.70 15.21
CA ARG A 41 13.72 10.97 16.23
C ARG A 41 13.61 9.98 17.40
N ASP A 42 12.39 9.71 17.84
CA ASP A 42 12.11 8.81 18.96
C ASP A 42 12.45 7.37 18.58
N GLU A 43 12.07 6.93 17.38
CA GLU A 43 12.47 5.63 16.81
C GLU A 43 14.00 5.51 16.68
N TRP A 44 14.67 6.57 16.24
CA TRP A 44 16.13 6.60 16.13
C TRP A 44 16.81 6.45 17.50
N ASN A 45 16.32 7.18 18.50
CA ASN A 45 16.85 7.15 19.86
C ASN A 45 16.54 5.81 20.56
N ALA A 46 15.39 5.19 20.26
CA ALA A 46 15.03 3.86 20.71
C ALA A 46 15.89 2.74 20.11
N GLY A 47 16.80 3.06 19.17
CA GLY A 47 17.65 2.07 18.49
C GLY A 47 16.97 1.36 17.31
N THR A 48 15.75 1.76 16.96
CA THR A 48 14.96 1.18 15.86
C THR A 48 15.34 1.79 14.49
N TYR A 49 16.65 1.81 14.20
CA TYR A 49 17.22 2.54 13.05
C TYR A 49 16.60 2.16 11.69
N PHE A 50 16.22 0.89 11.52
CA PHE A 50 15.62 0.42 10.27
C PHE A 50 14.25 1.06 10.03
N LEU A 51 13.38 1.09 11.05
CA LEU A 51 12.05 1.70 10.95
C LEU A 51 12.17 3.21 10.77
N ALA A 52 13.02 3.88 11.56
CA ALA A 52 13.28 5.31 11.45
C ALA A 52 13.74 5.71 10.04
N LEU A 53 14.68 4.96 9.45
CA LEU A 53 15.16 5.22 8.09
C LEU A 53 14.07 4.95 7.05
N LEU A 54 13.30 3.87 7.20
CA LEU A 54 12.20 3.53 6.30
C LEU A 54 11.15 4.65 6.27
N VAL A 55 10.72 5.12 7.44
CA VAL A 55 9.74 6.21 7.58
C VAL A 55 10.30 7.53 7.05
N ALA A 56 11.56 7.88 7.39
CA ALA A 56 12.20 9.09 6.91
C ALA A 56 12.36 9.12 5.38
N VAL A 57 12.78 8.02 4.77
CA VAL A 57 12.95 7.97 3.31
C VAL A 57 11.59 7.93 2.62
N ALA A 58 10.71 7.00 3.00
CA ALA A 58 9.47 6.75 2.30
C ALA A 58 8.43 7.87 2.49
N SER A 59 8.36 8.45 3.69
CA SER A 59 7.30 9.39 4.05
C SER A 59 7.77 10.85 4.11
N LEU A 60 9.01 11.13 4.49
CA LEU A 60 9.51 12.50 4.55
C LEU A 60 10.19 12.92 3.25
N LEU A 61 11.22 12.20 2.78
CA LEU A 61 12.03 12.60 1.62
C LEU A 61 11.33 12.34 0.29
N TRP A 62 10.79 11.13 0.11
CA TRP A 62 10.27 10.66 -1.17
C TRP A 62 9.15 11.54 -1.76
N PRO A 63 8.14 12.03 -1.01
CA PRO A 63 7.08 12.85 -1.59
C PRO A 63 7.60 14.15 -2.22
N PHE A 64 8.61 14.79 -1.62
CA PHE A 64 9.18 16.03 -2.17
C PHE A 64 10.07 15.73 -3.38
N ILE A 65 10.94 14.71 -3.29
CA ILE A 65 11.80 14.30 -4.41
C ILE A 65 10.91 13.94 -5.61
N LYS A 66 9.87 13.14 -5.39
CA LYS A 66 8.94 12.73 -6.44
C LYS A 66 8.24 13.92 -7.08
N LEU A 67 7.68 14.84 -6.30
CA LEU A 67 7.01 16.03 -6.85
C LEU A 67 7.98 16.96 -7.57
N ALA A 68 9.22 17.11 -7.09
CA ALA A 68 10.25 17.93 -7.75
C ALA A 68 10.64 17.33 -9.10
N LEU A 69 10.91 16.02 -9.13
CA LEU A 69 11.22 15.30 -10.36
C LEU A 69 10.03 15.31 -11.33
N GLN A 70 8.81 15.13 -10.84
CA GLN A 70 7.61 15.18 -11.67
C GLN A 70 7.39 16.55 -12.30
N LEU A 71 7.66 17.63 -11.56
CA LEU A 71 7.62 18.99 -12.08
C LEU A 71 8.74 19.23 -13.10
N LEU A 72 9.96 18.77 -12.81
CA LEU A 72 11.11 18.87 -13.71
C LEU A 72 10.81 18.18 -15.04
N LEU A 73 10.32 16.94 -15.01
CA LEU A 73 9.97 16.19 -16.22
C LEU A 73 8.87 16.87 -17.02
N TRP A 74 7.91 17.52 -16.35
CA TRP A 74 6.85 18.27 -17.04
C TRP A 74 7.41 19.44 -17.86
N TRP A 75 8.43 20.12 -17.33
CA TRP A 75 8.97 21.33 -17.95
C TRP A 75 10.20 21.07 -18.84
N LEU A 76 10.76 19.86 -18.79
CA LEU A 76 11.96 19.55 -19.56
C LEU A 76 11.63 19.52 -21.05
N PRO A 77 12.32 20.31 -21.90
CA PRO A 77 12.10 20.25 -23.33
C PRO A 77 12.56 18.91 -23.91
N PRO A 78 11.93 18.41 -24.99
CA PRO A 78 12.32 17.14 -25.64
C PRO A 78 13.76 17.09 -26.14
N SER A 79 14.44 18.24 -26.26
CA SER A 79 15.83 18.34 -26.69
C SER A 79 16.83 17.89 -25.62
N TRP A 80 16.47 17.92 -24.34
CA TRP A 80 17.38 17.63 -23.23
C TRP A 80 17.30 16.18 -22.77
N MET A 81 16.17 15.52 -23.03
CA MET A 81 15.95 14.15 -22.62
C MET A 81 15.20 13.41 -23.72
N GLY A 82 15.78 12.29 -24.15
CA GLY A 82 15.17 11.43 -25.14
C GLY A 82 13.78 10.97 -24.70
N PHE A 83 12.90 10.80 -25.67
CA PHE A 83 11.50 10.46 -25.45
C PHE A 83 11.33 9.16 -24.64
N GLU A 84 12.19 8.16 -24.87
CA GLU A 84 12.19 6.89 -24.13
C GLU A 84 12.58 7.07 -22.66
N VAL A 85 13.63 7.84 -22.39
CA VAL A 85 14.12 8.13 -21.02
C VAL A 85 13.07 8.90 -20.24
N HIS A 86 12.41 9.87 -20.88
CA HIS A 86 11.28 10.58 -20.29
C HIS A 86 10.16 9.59 -19.89
N GLY A 87 9.81 8.67 -20.78
CA GLY A 87 8.78 7.66 -20.50
C GLY A 87 9.13 6.73 -19.35
N ILE A 88 10.38 6.30 -19.26
CA ILE A 88 10.88 5.48 -18.15
C ILE A 88 10.76 6.28 -16.84
N GLY A 89 11.22 7.53 -16.83
CA GLY A 89 11.14 8.41 -15.66
C GLY A 89 9.72 8.62 -15.16
N VAL A 90 8.77 8.91 -16.07
CA VAL A 90 7.36 9.11 -15.70
C VAL A 90 6.75 7.83 -15.12
N ARG A 91 6.97 6.67 -15.74
CA ARG A 91 6.46 5.37 -15.23
C ARG A 91 7.07 5.03 -13.87
N PHE A 92 8.36 5.30 -13.69
CA PHE A 92 9.05 5.07 -12.42
C PHE A 92 8.45 5.92 -11.30
N LEU A 93 8.27 7.24 -11.52
CA LEU A 93 7.69 8.16 -10.54
C LEU A 93 6.23 7.85 -10.20
N ASP A 94 5.47 7.35 -11.16
CA ASP A 94 4.08 6.93 -10.94
C ASP A 94 4.03 5.67 -10.05
N GLY A 95 4.78 4.63 -10.40
CA GLY A 95 4.77 3.36 -9.66
C GLY A 95 5.35 3.45 -8.24
N THR A 96 6.27 4.37 -7.99
CA THR A 96 6.92 4.57 -6.67
C THR A 96 6.13 5.50 -5.76
N CYS A 97 5.06 6.14 -6.23
CA CYS A 97 4.29 7.06 -5.40
C CYS A 97 3.59 6.36 -4.22
N LYS A 98 3.34 5.05 -4.30
CA LYS A 98 2.74 4.26 -3.21
C LYS A 98 3.56 4.23 -1.93
N PHE A 99 4.89 4.36 -2.02
CA PHE A 99 5.76 4.39 -0.83
C PHE A 99 5.50 5.60 0.07
N ALA A 100 4.98 6.71 -0.49
CA ALA A 100 4.61 7.86 0.30
C ALA A 100 3.47 7.57 1.30
N LEU A 101 2.62 6.57 1.05
CA LEU A 101 1.49 6.23 1.94
C LEU A 101 1.90 5.36 3.14
N THR A 102 3.18 5.06 3.28
CA THR A 102 3.76 4.32 4.42
C THR A 102 3.32 4.90 5.76
N ASN A 103 3.39 6.22 5.92
CA ASN A 103 3.03 6.89 7.17
C ASN A 103 1.56 6.67 7.58
N ILE A 104 0.63 6.68 6.61
CA ILE A 104 -0.79 6.44 6.92
C ILE A 104 -1.00 5.02 7.43
N GLN A 105 -0.31 4.05 6.82
CA GLN A 105 -0.39 2.67 7.24
C GLN A 105 0.16 2.50 8.65
N MET A 106 1.26 3.17 8.99
CA MET A 106 1.79 3.20 10.35
C MET A 106 0.78 3.77 11.35
N VAL A 107 0.11 4.89 11.03
CA VAL A 107 -0.94 5.45 11.89
C VAL A 107 -2.07 4.44 12.10
N VAL A 108 -2.50 3.73 11.05
CA VAL A 108 -3.51 2.65 11.18
C VAL A 108 -3.01 1.52 12.10
N LEU A 109 -1.74 1.14 12.01
CA LEU A 109 -1.16 0.13 12.90
C LEU A 109 -1.10 0.61 14.35
N LEU A 110 -0.79 1.88 14.60
CA LEU A 110 -0.83 2.47 15.94
C LEU A 110 -2.26 2.53 16.48
N MET A 111 -3.22 2.93 15.64
CA MET A 111 -4.65 2.96 15.99
C MET A 111 -5.16 1.60 16.45
N VAL A 112 -4.78 0.52 15.76
CA VAL A 112 -5.26 -0.83 16.10
C VAL A 112 -4.40 -1.47 17.18
N GLY A 113 -3.08 -1.30 17.13
CA GLY A 113 -2.13 -1.96 18.02
C GLY A 113 -2.05 -1.34 19.42
N LEU A 114 -2.41 -0.07 19.59
CA LEU A 114 -2.41 0.63 20.88
C LEU A 114 -3.82 0.92 21.42
N HIS A 115 -4.84 0.24 20.88
CA HIS A 115 -6.19 0.32 21.41
C HIS A 115 -6.43 -0.77 22.46
N PHE A 116 -6.62 -0.37 23.70
CA PHE A 116 -6.95 -1.29 24.78
C PHE A 116 -7.82 -0.63 25.85
N GLU A 117 -8.67 -1.46 26.48
CA GLU A 117 -9.64 -1.06 27.50
C GLU A 117 -9.31 -1.79 28.81
N VAL A 118 -8.91 -1.05 29.84
CA VAL A 118 -8.65 -1.59 31.17
C VAL A 118 -9.89 -1.37 32.03
N LEU A 119 -10.46 -2.44 32.56
CA LEU A 119 -11.66 -2.42 33.39
C LEU A 119 -11.33 -2.99 34.77
N ILE A 120 -11.45 -2.15 35.80
CA ILE A 120 -11.34 -2.59 37.20
C ILE A 120 -12.76 -2.72 37.75
N PRO A 121 -13.26 -3.95 37.99
CA PRO A 121 -14.60 -4.15 38.52
C PRO A 121 -14.71 -3.62 39.95
N SER A 122 -15.86 -3.05 40.27
CA SER A 122 -16.22 -2.71 41.65
C SER A 122 -16.79 -3.95 42.34
N ALA A 123 -16.44 -4.18 43.60
CA ALA A 123 -16.87 -5.36 44.35
C ALA A 123 -18.41 -5.43 44.55
N ASP A 124 -19.10 -4.28 44.57
CA ASP A 124 -20.50 -4.17 45.01
C ASP A 124 -21.42 -3.39 44.04
N THR A 125 -20.96 -2.97 42.85
CA THR A 125 -21.78 -2.19 41.90
C THR A 125 -21.70 -2.69 40.46
N ILE A 126 -22.78 -2.50 39.69
CA ILE A 126 -22.85 -2.77 38.24
C ILE A 126 -21.88 -1.85 37.46
N VAL A 127 -21.55 -0.69 38.03
CA VAL A 127 -20.63 0.29 37.43
C VAL A 127 -19.19 -0.09 37.81
N PRO A 128 -18.25 -0.17 36.84
CA PRO A 128 -16.85 -0.41 37.13
C PRO A 128 -16.26 0.73 37.96
N LEU A 129 -15.28 0.41 38.80
CA LEU A 129 -14.59 1.39 39.64
C LEU A 129 -13.75 2.33 38.78
N LEU A 130 -13.03 1.75 37.81
CA LEU A 130 -12.19 2.44 36.85
C LEU A 130 -12.35 1.77 35.48
N GLU A 131 -12.64 2.57 34.47
CA GLU A 131 -12.51 2.19 33.06
C GLU A 131 -11.50 3.13 32.41
N LEU A 132 -10.42 2.60 31.86
CA LEU A 132 -9.40 3.36 31.15
C LEU A 132 -9.32 2.86 29.71
N ASN A 133 -9.75 3.69 28.77
CA ASN A 133 -9.69 3.43 27.35
C ASN A 133 -8.55 4.22 26.73
N VAL A 134 -7.59 3.51 26.17
CA VAL A 134 -6.47 4.12 25.45
C VAL A 134 -6.77 4.02 23.96
N GLU A 135 -6.79 5.17 23.30
CA GLU A 135 -7.11 5.28 21.88
C GLU A 135 -6.10 6.18 21.17
N VAL A 136 -5.70 5.80 19.96
CA VAL A 136 -4.93 6.66 19.06
C VAL A 136 -5.86 7.25 18.01
N ALA A 137 -5.86 8.56 17.88
CA ALA A 137 -6.68 9.30 16.92
C ALA A 137 -5.80 9.98 15.87
N PRO A 138 -6.12 9.89 14.56
CA PRO A 138 -5.46 10.69 13.54
C PRO A 138 -5.77 12.17 13.75
N ASP A 139 -4.75 13.01 13.56
CA ASP A 139 -4.85 14.46 13.69
C ASP A 139 -4.62 15.15 12.33
N THR A 140 -4.66 16.48 12.33
CA THR A 140 -4.63 17.40 11.21
C THR A 140 -3.52 17.09 10.21
N GLY A 141 -2.35 16.67 10.67
CA GLY A 141 -1.22 16.28 9.84
C GLY A 141 -1.53 15.08 8.95
N THR A 142 -2.20 14.05 9.49
CA THR A 142 -2.63 12.87 8.71
C THR A 142 -3.67 13.25 7.66
N TYR A 143 -4.63 14.11 8.01
CA TYR A 143 -5.65 14.58 7.07
C TYR A 143 -5.05 15.41 5.92
N ALA A 144 -4.11 16.30 6.24
CA ALA A 144 -3.38 17.08 5.25
C ALA A 144 -2.54 16.17 4.34
N PHE A 145 -1.91 15.13 4.90
CA PHE A 145 -1.12 14.16 4.15
C PHE A 145 -1.98 13.37 3.15
N ILE A 146 -3.14 12.84 3.59
CA ILE A 146 -4.13 12.19 2.70
C ILE A 146 -4.53 13.14 1.56
N SER A 147 -4.85 14.39 1.91
CA SER A 147 -5.27 15.42 0.96
C SER A 147 -4.17 15.79 -0.04
N ALA A 148 -2.90 15.70 0.34
CA ALA A 148 -1.76 15.91 -0.55
C ALA A 148 -1.50 14.71 -1.47
N MET A 149 -1.71 13.51 -0.96
CA MET A 149 -1.41 12.25 -1.64
C MET A 149 -2.32 11.96 -2.82
N VAL A 150 -3.64 12.12 -2.65
CA VAL A 150 -4.61 11.80 -3.72
C VAL A 150 -4.33 12.61 -4.99
N PRO A 151 -4.18 13.95 -4.95
CA PRO A 151 -3.79 14.72 -6.13
C PRO A 151 -2.42 14.34 -6.68
N ALA A 152 -1.44 14.02 -5.82
CA ALA A 152 -0.11 13.63 -6.27
C ALA A 152 -0.13 12.32 -7.08
N LEU A 153 -0.97 11.36 -6.71
CA LEU A 153 -1.20 10.13 -7.48
C LEU A 153 -1.93 10.42 -8.79
N VAL A 154 -3.01 11.20 -8.75
CA VAL A 154 -3.77 11.56 -9.96
C VAL A 154 -2.90 12.29 -10.99
N LEU A 155 -2.05 13.22 -10.54
CA LEU A 155 -1.11 13.91 -11.43
C LEU A 155 -0.10 12.94 -12.07
N GLY A 156 0.30 11.89 -11.35
CA GLY A 156 1.16 10.82 -11.90
C GLY A 156 0.48 10.11 -13.06
N HIS A 157 -0.76 9.65 -12.85
CA HIS A 157 -1.59 9.01 -13.88
C HIS A 157 -1.81 9.89 -15.10
N VAL A 158 -2.13 11.17 -14.87
CA VAL A 158 -2.34 12.14 -15.96
C VAL A 158 -1.05 12.32 -16.76
N HIS A 159 0.09 12.47 -16.09
CA HIS A 159 1.38 12.62 -16.77
C HIS A 159 1.74 11.36 -17.59
N ALA A 160 1.57 10.17 -17.01
CA ALA A 160 1.80 8.91 -17.71
C ALA A 160 0.88 8.75 -18.94
N TYR A 161 -0.40 9.09 -18.80
CA TYR A 161 -1.39 9.04 -19.87
C TYR A 161 -1.05 10.02 -21.01
N MET A 162 -0.68 11.27 -20.69
CA MET A 162 -0.30 12.27 -21.67
C MET A 162 0.95 11.84 -22.44
N HIS A 163 1.99 11.39 -21.72
CA HIS A 163 3.22 10.91 -22.35
C HIS A 163 2.93 9.74 -23.31
N ARG A 164 2.07 8.78 -22.91
CA ARG A 164 1.71 7.64 -23.75
C ARG A 164 0.90 8.07 -24.98
N THR A 165 -0.01 9.02 -24.84
CA THR A 165 -0.80 9.54 -25.98
C THR A 165 0.11 10.20 -27.02
N LEU A 166 1.14 10.93 -26.58
CA LEU A 166 2.14 11.54 -27.45
C LEU A 166 3.07 10.50 -28.10
N SER A 167 3.45 9.45 -27.37
CA SER A 167 4.27 8.35 -27.88
C SER A 167 3.58 7.55 -28.98
N HIS A 168 2.25 7.56 -28.95
CA HIS A 168 1.42 6.72 -29.78
C HIS A 168 0.25 7.53 -30.34
N PRO A 169 0.49 8.48 -31.25
CA PRO A 169 -0.60 9.19 -31.92
C PRO A 169 -1.52 8.17 -32.58
N LEU A 170 -2.83 8.28 -32.32
CA LEU A 170 -3.82 7.52 -33.06
C LEU A 170 -3.64 7.84 -34.54
N PRO A 171 -3.63 6.85 -35.45
CA PRO A 171 -3.45 7.13 -36.87
C PRO A 171 -4.53 8.12 -37.35
N PRO A 172 -4.14 9.23 -37.99
CA PRO A 172 -5.11 10.16 -38.58
C PRO A 172 -5.88 9.43 -39.68
N GLY A 173 -7.21 9.41 -39.62
CA GLY A 173 -8.05 8.90 -40.70
C GLY A 173 -9.01 7.76 -40.37
N ARG A 174 -9.68 7.80 -39.21
CA ARG A 174 -10.94 7.04 -39.02
C ARG A 174 -12.18 7.93 -38.90
N THR A 175 -12.07 9.20 -39.23
CA THR A 175 -13.22 10.03 -39.57
C THR A 175 -13.65 9.69 -41.00
N ARG A 176 -14.86 9.13 -41.09
CA ARG A 176 -15.64 8.90 -42.31
C ARG A 176 -15.13 7.77 -43.22
N ARG A 177 -15.23 6.53 -42.71
CA ARG A 177 -15.52 5.39 -43.59
C ARG A 177 -16.94 5.60 -44.11
N THR A 178 -17.06 6.22 -45.29
CA THR A 178 -18.28 6.30 -46.06
C THR A 178 -18.88 4.90 -46.16
N ARG A 179 -20.18 4.84 -45.89
CA ARG A 179 -21.04 3.65 -45.86
C ARG A 179 -21.36 3.19 -47.29
N ALA A 180 -20.35 3.14 -48.17
CA ALA A 180 -20.49 2.73 -49.56
C ALA A 180 -19.45 1.64 -49.84
N GLY A 181 -19.91 0.44 -50.23
CA GLY A 181 -19.07 -0.72 -50.50
C GLY A 181 -19.09 -1.77 -49.38
N ALA A 182 -20.27 -2.13 -48.89
CA ALA A 182 -20.48 -3.40 -48.22
C ALA A 182 -20.78 -4.44 -49.29
N ASP A 183 -19.75 -4.92 -50.00
CA ASP A 183 -19.81 -6.19 -50.72
C ASP A 183 -18.41 -6.70 -51.08
N GLY A 184 -18.20 -8.00 -50.90
CA GLY A 184 -17.16 -8.76 -51.59
C GLY A 184 -15.75 -8.74 -50.98
N GLY A 185 -15.54 -9.42 -49.85
CA GLY A 185 -14.18 -9.80 -49.45
C GLY A 185 -14.11 -10.33 -48.04
N ALA A 186 -14.07 -11.66 -47.90
CA ALA A 186 -13.71 -12.35 -46.67
C ALA A 186 -12.25 -12.02 -46.28
N GLY A 187 -12.02 -10.81 -45.79
CA GLY A 187 -10.75 -10.40 -45.22
C GLY A 187 -10.47 -11.29 -44.03
N LYS A 188 -9.41 -12.12 -44.13
CA LYS A 188 -8.87 -12.95 -43.06
C LYS A 188 -8.90 -12.15 -41.76
N ARG A 189 -9.85 -12.46 -40.86
CA ARG A 189 -9.88 -11.86 -39.52
C ARG A 189 -8.52 -12.12 -38.91
N ALA A 190 -7.77 -11.06 -38.59
CA ALA A 190 -6.49 -11.16 -37.93
C ALA A 190 -6.63 -12.11 -36.73
N ARG A 191 -5.84 -13.19 -36.73
CA ARG A 191 -5.97 -14.25 -35.72
C ARG A 191 -5.59 -13.63 -34.37
N LEU A 192 -6.54 -13.57 -33.45
CA LEU A 192 -6.28 -13.10 -32.09
C LEU A 192 -5.43 -14.16 -31.39
N VAL A 193 -4.24 -13.77 -30.97
CA VAL A 193 -3.28 -14.65 -30.29
C VAL A 193 -3.20 -14.17 -28.83
N PRO A 194 -3.38 -15.07 -27.84
CA PRO A 194 -3.20 -14.71 -26.42
C PRO A 194 -1.74 -14.38 -26.15
N LEU A 195 -1.49 -13.51 -25.17
CA LEU A 195 -0.15 -12.98 -24.88
C LEU A 195 0.90 -14.08 -24.70
N ARG A 196 0.53 -15.16 -24.00
CA ARG A 196 1.40 -16.33 -23.79
C ARG A 196 1.90 -16.98 -25.10
N ARG A 197 1.18 -16.83 -26.22
CA ARG A 197 1.52 -17.43 -27.53
C ARG A 197 2.11 -16.41 -28.52
N THR A 198 2.35 -15.17 -28.08
CA THR A 198 2.95 -14.14 -28.94
C THR A 198 4.41 -14.46 -29.20
N GLU A 199 4.88 -14.15 -30.40
CA GLU A 199 6.30 -14.28 -30.76
C GLU A 199 7.03 -12.98 -30.41
N PHE A 200 8.07 -13.06 -29.60
CA PHE A 200 8.84 -11.89 -29.17
C PHE A 200 10.16 -11.83 -29.95
N GLU A 201 10.51 -10.67 -30.51
CA GLU A 201 11.79 -10.50 -31.24
C GLU A 201 12.98 -10.41 -30.29
N SER A 202 12.79 -9.78 -29.13
CA SER A 202 13.73 -9.81 -28.00
C SER A 202 12.97 -9.50 -26.72
N LEU A 203 13.19 -10.24 -25.65
CA LEU A 203 12.51 -10.01 -24.37
C LEU A 203 13.46 -10.29 -23.23
N LEU A 204 13.83 -9.25 -22.46
CA LEU A 204 14.61 -9.30 -21.22
C LEU A 204 15.55 -10.54 -21.11
N PHE A 205 16.66 -10.52 -21.86
CA PHE A 205 17.69 -11.58 -21.97
C PHE A 205 17.37 -12.80 -22.85
N TRP A 206 16.16 -12.93 -23.38
CA TRP A 206 15.80 -13.97 -24.34
C TRP A 206 15.77 -13.45 -25.78
N SER A 207 16.55 -14.11 -26.64
CA SER A 207 16.63 -13.89 -28.09
C SER A 207 15.70 -14.82 -28.89
N ASP A 208 15.02 -15.76 -28.23
CA ASP A 208 14.17 -16.74 -28.89
C ASP A 208 12.81 -16.16 -29.26
N ARG A 209 12.32 -16.53 -30.46
CA ARG A 209 11.05 -16.04 -31.00
C ARG A 209 9.83 -16.40 -30.16
N ARG A 210 9.89 -17.34 -29.22
CA ARG A 210 8.75 -17.78 -28.38
C ARG A 210 9.19 -18.14 -26.96
N LEU A 211 8.40 -17.74 -25.97
CA LEU A 211 8.59 -18.18 -24.58
C LEU A 211 8.38 -19.71 -24.48
N PRO A 212 9.32 -20.50 -23.91
CA PRO A 212 9.10 -21.88 -23.50
C PRO A 212 7.77 -22.12 -22.79
N GLY A 213 7.08 -23.21 -23.14
CA GLY A 213 5.80 -23.57 -22.54
C GLY A 213 5.85 -23.70 -21.01
N ALA A 214 6.99 -24.12 -20.46
CA ALA A 214 7.22 -24.19 -19.01
C ALA A 214 7.15 -22.81 -18.35
N VAL A 215 7.75 -21.77 -18.94
CA VAL A 215 7.67 -20.40 -18.41
C VAL A 215 6.26 -19.85 -18.56
N GLN A 216 5.57 -20.17 -19.67
CA GLN A 216 4.18 -19.74 -19.83
C GLN A 216 3.26 -20.30 -18.75
N LEU A 217 3.42 -21.58 -18.44
CA LEU A 217 2.69 -22.25 -17.36
C LEU A 217 3.11 -21.71 -15.99
N GLY A 218 4.41 -21.48 -15.79
CA GLY A 218 4.97 -20.95 -14.55
C GLY A 218 4.40 -19.57 -14.21
N VAL A 219 4.30 -18.65 -15.18
CA VAL A 219 3.69 -17.33 -14.96
C VAL A 219 2.21 -17.44 -14.62
N ALA A 220 1.46 -18.27 -15.36
CA ALA A 220 0.04 -18.47 -15.11
C ALA A 220 -0.22 -19.06 -13.71
N LEU A 221 0.54 -20.09 -13.34
CA LEU A 221 0.46 -20.72 -12.02
C LEU A 221 0.89 -19.74 -10.92
N GLY A 222 1.98 -18.99 -11.14
CA GLY A 222 2.47 -17.98 -10.20
C GLY A 222 1.42 -16.90 -9.92
N LEU A 223 0.76 -16.37 -10.95
CA LEU A 223 -0.33 -15.40 -10.78
C LEU A 223 -1.51 -15.98 -9.99
N VAL A 224 -1.89 -17.24 -10.24
CA VAL A 224 -2.97 -17.92 -9.50
C VAL A 224 -2.58 -18.16 -8.04
N VAL A 225 -1.35 -18.61 -7.78
CA VAL A 225 -0.84 -18.82 -6.42
C VAL A 225 -0.75 -17.50 -5.66
N CYS A 226 -0.26 -16.43 -6.30
CA CYS A 226 -0.27 -15.09 -5.71
C CYS A 226 -1.68 -14.60 -5.41
N LEU A 227 -2.63 -14.78 -6.34
CA LEU A 227 -4.01 -14.37 -6.15
C LEU A 227 -4.65 -15.08 -4.96
N LEU A 228 -4.52 -16.41 -4.89
CA LEU A 228 -5.06 -17.19 -3.78
C LEU A 228 -4.33 -16.85 -2.47
N GLY A 229 -3.01 -16.78 -2.48
CA GLY A 229 -2.19 -16.45 -1.31
C GLY A 229 -2.54 -15.08 -0.72
N VAL A 230 -2.69 -14.07 -1.57
CA VAL A 230 -3.14 -12.74 -1.16
C VAL A 230 -4.58 -12.79 -0.64
N SER A 231 -5.52 -13.40 -1.37
CA SER A 231 -6.91 -13.47 -0.93
C SER A 231 -7.09 -14.18 0.41
N PHE A 232 -6.40 -15.31 0.64
CA PHE A 232 -6.43 -16.00 1.93
C PHE A 232 -5.69 -15.23 3.02
N GLY A 233 -4.51 -14.69 2.73
CA GLY A 233 -3.71 -13.93 3.69
C GLY A 233 -4.37 -12.64 4.16
N LEU A 234 -5.26 -12.05 3.36
CA LEU A 234 -6.05 -10.87 3.76
C LEU A 234 -7.12 -11.18 4.81
N ILE A 235 -7.63 -12.42 4.86
CA ILE A 235 -8.75 -12.85 5.72
C ILE A 235 -8.25 -13.57 6.96
N LEU A 236 -7.16 -14.31 6.85
CA LEU A 236 -6.57 -15.04 7.97
C LEU A 236 -5.81 -14.09 8.90
N ASP A 237 -5.80 -14.41 10.19
CA ASP A 237 -5.06 -13.62 11.17
C ASP A 237 -3.56 -13.70 10.89
N VAL A 238 -2.95 -12.52 10.75
CA VAL A 238 -1.54 -12.36 10.39
C VAL A 238 -0.69 -12.02 11.61
N ILE A 239 -1.29 -11.37 12.62
CA ILE A 239 -0.60 -10.90 13.82
C ILE A 239 -1.39 -11.27 15.04
N ASP A 240 -0.64 -11.51 16.10
CA ASP A 240 -1.15 -11.65 17.43
C ASP A 240 -0.37 -10.72 18.36
N LEU A 241 -1.07 -9.84 19.08
CA LEU A 241 -0.50 -8.86 19.98
C LEU A 241 -0.85 -9.27 21.41
N GLU A 242 0.17 -9.49 22.23
CA GLU A 242 0.00 -9.73 23.67
C GLU A 242 0.55 -8.54 24.46
N VAL A 243 -0.32 -7.90 25.23
CA VAL A 243 0.09 -6.88 26.21
C VAL A 243 0.61 -7.58 27.46
N VAL A 244 1.84 -7.25 27.84
CA VAL A 244 2.56 -7.86 28.99
C VAL A 244 2.81 -6.83 30.09
N GLY A 245 3.29 -7.29 31.24
CA GLY A 245 3.53 -6.43 32.41
C GLY A 245 2.28 -6.16 33.23
N VAL A 246 2.31 -5.08 34.03
CA VAL A 246 1.20 -4.70 34.94
C VAL A 246 -0.09 -4.47 34.16
N VAL A 247 -0.04 -3.73 33.05
CA VAL A 247 -1.21 -3.49 32.21
C VAL A 247 -1.74 -4.81 31.62
N GLY A 248 -0.84 -5.70 31.17
CA GLY A 248 -1.21 -7.03 30.69
C GLY A 248 -1.91 -7.89 31.74
N ALA A 249 -1.47 -7.81 33.01
CA ALA A 249 -2.12 -8.50 34.12
C ALA A 249 -3.53 -7.94 34.39
N LEU A 250 -3.70 -6.61 34.31
CA LEU A 250 -5.00 -5.95 34.49
C LEU A 250 -5.98 -6.26 33.35
N LEU A 251 -5.48 -6.47 32.13
CA LEU A 251 -6.30 -6.83 30.97
C LEU A 251 -6.85 -8.26 31.03
N GLY A 252 -6.24 -9.15 31.82
CA GLY A 252 -6.69 -10.54 31.96
C GLY A 252 -6.76 -11.26 30.61
N GLU A 253 -7.93 -11.81 30.25
CA GLU A 253 -8.12 -12.49 28.95
C GLU A 253 -8.09 -11.54 27.75
N LYS A 254 -8.38 -10.24 27.93
CA LYS A 254 -8.33 -9.24 26.85
C LYS A 254 -6.90 -8.86 26.46
N ARG A 255 -5.88 -9.35 27.17
CA ARG A 255 -4.48 -9.00 26.92
C ARG A 255 -3.97 -9.45 25.54
N ARG A 256 -4.59 -10.46 24.94
CA ARG A 256 -4.19 -11.05 23.67
C ARG A 256 -5.22 -10.74 22.59
N THR A 257 -4.79 -10.08 21.53
CA THR A 257 -5.65 -9.73 20.39
C THR A 257 -5.02 -10.18 19.09
N SER A 258 -5.79 -10.89 18.26
CA SER A 258 -5.34 -11.36 16.96
C SER A 258 -6.03 -10.57 15.83
N TRP A 259 -5.26 -10.26 14.79
CA TRP A 259 -5.69 -9.38 13.71
C TRP A 259 -5.36 -9.96 12.33
N SER A 260 -6.36 -9.98 11.46
CA SER A 260 -6.20 -10.10 10.01
C SER A 260 -6.19 -8.70 9.37
N VAL A 261 -5.76 -8.62 8.11
CA VAL A 261 -5.80 -7.35 7.39
C VAL A 261 -7.24 -6.84 7.21
N ALA A 262 -8.18 -7.76 6.98
CA ALA A 262 -9.60 -7.45 6.88
C ALA A 262 -10.21 -7.01 8.22
N SER A 263 -9.89 -7.67 9.34
CA SER A 263 -10.40 -7.26 10.65
C SER A 263 -9.84 -5.92 11.08
N MET A 264 -8.56 -5.65 10.81
CA MET A 264 -7.94 -4.35 11.04
C MET A 264 -8.64 -3.25 10.22
N ALA A 265 -8.90 -3.49 8.93
CA ALA A 265 -9.65 -2.55 8.08
C ALA A 265 -11.05 -2.24 8.63
N LYS A 266 -11.74 -3.27 9.17
CA LYS A 266 -13.05 -3.10 9.81
C LYS A 266 -12.95 -2.27 11.10
N ALA A 267 -11.89 -2.45 11.88
CA ALA A 267 -11.71 -1.75 13.16
C ALA A 267 -11.44 -0.24 13.00
N ILE A 268 -10.86 0.22 11.89
CA ILE A 268 -10.50 1.65 11.69
C ILE A 268 -11.67 2.61 12.02
N SER A 269 -12.91 2.26 11.69
CA SER A 269 -14.08 3.12 11.95
C SER A 269 -14.55 3.17 13.39
N SER A 270 -14.13 2.22 14.24
CA SER A 270 -14.62 2.08 15.62
C SER A 270 -13.51 2.13 16.67
N VAL A 271 -12.25 2.13 16.27
CA VAL A 271 -11.10 2.05 17.19
C VAL A 271 -10.80 3.37 17.92
N THR A 272 -11.41 4.46 17.46
CA THR A 272 -11.37 5.73 18.19
C THR A 272 -12.68 6.49 18.08
N THR A 273 -13.09 7.08 19.20
CA THR A 273 -14.26 7.94 19.33
C THR A 273 -13.94 9.42 19.17
N LEU A 274 -12.65 9.78 19.22
CA LEU A 274 -12.17 11.17 19.24
C LEU A 274 -11.90 11.74 17.85
N ALA A 275 -11.70 10.89 16.85
CA ALA A 275 -11.40 11.34 15.50
C ALA A 275 -12.66 11.73 14.73
N ASN A 276 -12.50 12.59 13.72
CA ASN A 276 -13.61 13.00 12.87
C ASN A 276 -14.14 11.78 12.09
N PRO A 277 -15.44 11.45 12.18
CA PRO A 277 -16.02 10.27 11.52
C PRO A 277 -15.82 10.25 10.00
N THR A 278 -15.81 11.44 9.37
CA THR A 278 -15.63 11.57 7.92
C THR A 278 -14.21 11.14 7.52
N TRP A 279 -13.21 11.58 8.28
CA TRP A 279 -11.82 11.22 8.01
C TRP A 279 -11.53 9.76 8.31
N LEU A 280 -12.13 9.20 9.38
CA LEU A 280 -12.07 7.76 9.64
C LEU A 280 -12.66 6.95 8.48
N ALA A 281 -13.83 7.36 7.95
CA ALA A 281 -14.43 6.70 6.79
C ALA A 281 -13.55 6.78 5.54
N ILE A 282 -12.90 7.93 5.29
CA ILE A 282 -11.95 8.10 4.19
C ILE A 282 -10.72 7.19 4.38
N MET A 283 -10.16 7.12 5.59
CA MET A 283 -9.02 6.25 5.90
C MET A 283 -9.39 4.78 5.73
N GLN A 284 -10.54 4.36 6.24
CA GLN A 284 -11.05 3.00 6.08
C GLN A 284 -11.28 2.64 4.61
N ALA A 285 -11.97 3.50 3.86
CA ALA A 285 -12.19 3.30 2.43
C ALA A 285 -10.87 3.24 1.66
N GLY A 286 -9.91 4.13 1.98
CA GLY A 286 -8.58 4.13 1.39
C GLY A 286 -7.80 2.86 1.71
N PHE A 287 -7.88 2.36 2.94
CA PHE A 287 -7.24 1.12 3.35
C PHE A 287 -7.81 -0.09 2.59
N TYR A 288 -9.15 -0.24 2.55
CA TYR A 288 -9.81 -1.27 1.73
C TYR A 288 -9.44 -1.14 0.26
N PHE A 289 -9.45 0.06 -0.30
CA PHE A 289 -9.16 0.29 -1.70
C PHE A 289 -7.71 -0.11 -2.05
N THR A 290 -6.73 0.31 -1.26
CA THR A 290 -5.30 0.18 -1.61
C THR A 290 -4.63 -1.11 -1.13
N ILE A 291 -5.08 -1.70 -0.01
CA ILE A 291 -4.50 -2.92 0.58
C ILE A 291 -5.29 -4.17 0.20
N VAL A 292 -6.62 -4.06 0.08
CA VAL A 292 -7.49 -5.20 -0.20
C VAL A 292 -7.88 -5.25 -1.68
N GLY A 293 -8.49 -4.17 -2.18
CA GLY A 293 -9.10 -4.13 -3.52
C GLY A 293 -8.08 -4.10 -4.66
N MET A 294 -7.21 -3.10 -4.68
CA MET A 294 -6.27 -2.87 -5.79
C MET A 294 -5.26 -4.01 -6.03
N PRO A 295 -4.68 -4.66 -5.02
CA PRO A 295 -3.78 -5.79 -5.23
C PRO A 295 -4.48 -7.00 -5.88
N VAL A 296 -5.68 -7.34 -5.40
CA VAL A 296 -6.50 -8.43 -5.98
C VAL A 296 -6.93 -8.08 -7.40
N LEU A 297 -7.39 -6.84 -7.63
CA LEU A 297 -7.75 -6.36 -8.96
C LEU A 297 -6.55 -6.42 -9.92
N CYS A 298 -5.37 -5.95 -9.50
CA CYS A 298 -4.15 -5.98 -10.30
C CYS A 298 -3.80 -7.42 -10.74
N LEU A 299 -3.85 -8.39 -9.83
CA LEU A 299 -3.59 -9.80 -10.13
C LEU A 299 -4.63 -10.39 -11.08
N LEU A 300 -5.92 -10.08 -10.90
CA LEU A 300 -6.99 -10.51 -11.81
C LEU A 300 -6.81 -9.93 -13.22
N LEU A 301 -6.47 -8.64 -13.31
CA LEU A 301 -6.26 -7.98 -14.60
C LEU A 301 -4.99 -8.51 -15.28
N ALA A 302 -3.89 -8.73 -14.54
CA ALA A 302 -2.68 -9.34 -15.07
C ALA A 302 -2.93 -10.77 -15.59
N LEU A 303 -3.69 -11.58 -14.84
CA LEU A 303 -4.10 -12.92 -15.27
C LEU A 303 -4.95 -12.87 -16.55
N SER A 304 -5.87 -11.90 -16.63
CA SER A 304 -6.71 -11.70 -17.81
C SER A 304 -5.88 -11.29 -19.04
N LEU A 305 -4.89 -10.42 -18.87
CA LEU A 305 -3.96 -9.97 -19.91
C LEU A 305 -3.09 -11.14 -20.41
N TRP A 306 -2.70 -12.04 -19.51
CA TRP A 306 -1.89 -13.21 -19.82
C TRP A 306 -2.67 -14.29 -20.59
N MET A 307 -3.90 -14.57 -20.16
CA MET A 307 -4.67 -15.73 -20.62
C MET A 307 -5.56 -15.43 -21.83
N LEU A 308 -6.10 -14.22 -21.95
CA LEU A 308 -7.10 -13.89 -22.96
C LEU A 308 -6.47 -13.43 -24.29
N PRO A 309 -6.99 -13.90 -25.44
CA PRO A 309 -6.64 -13.36 -26.76
C PRO A 309 -7.36 -12.03 -26.99
N LEU A 310 -6.71 -10.92 -26.63
CA LEU A 310 -7.29 -9.59 -26.72
C LEU A 310 -7.02 -8.92 -28.07
N ARG A 311 -7.94 -8.02 -28.47
CA ARG A 311 -7.71 -7.11 -29.61
C ARG A 311 -6.71 -6.02 -29.19
N PRO A 312 -5.93 -5.43 -30.13
CA PRO A 312 -4.94 -4.39 -29.79
C PRO A 312 -5.53 -3.22 -29.00
N GLU A 313 -6.71 -2.75 -29.37
CA GLU A 313 -7.40 -1.64 -28.69
C GLU A 313 -7.76 -1.99 -27.23
N HIS A 314 -8.24 -3.22 -26.99
CA HIS A 314 -8.59 -3.69 -25.64
C HIS A 314 -7.36 -4.03 -24.81
N MET A 315 -6.32 -4.60 -25.42
CA MET A 315 -5.05 -4.90 -24.78
C MET A 315 -4.40 -3.62 -24.26
N HIS A 316 -4.38 -2.55 -25.06
CA HIS A 316 -3.86 -1.25 -24.65
C HIS A 316 -4.64 -0.64 -23.48
N ARG A 317 -5.98 -0.66 -23.54
CA ARG A 317 -6.83 -0.17 -22.44
C ARG A 317 -6.62 -0.97 -21.17
N LEU A 318 -6.61 -2.30 -21.27
CA LEU A 318 -6.40 -3.18 -20.12
C LEU A 318 -5.02 -2.95 -19.49
N LEU A 319 -3.99 -2.79 -20.31
CA LEU A 319 -2.64 -2.49 -19.86
C LEU A 319 -2.56 -1.18 -19.06
N MET A 320 -3.25 -0.12 -19.51
CA MET A 320 -3.35 1.12 -18.74
C MET A 320 -4.06 0.92 -17.39
N ILE A 321 -5.13 0.10 -17.36
CA ILE A 321 -5.85 -0.19 -16.12
C ILE A 321 -4.98 -1.03 -15.18
N VAL A 322 -4.21 -2.01 -15.68
CA VAL A 322 -3.28 -2.81 -14.88
C VAL A 322 -2.19 -1.93 -14.27
N GLU A 323 -1.56 -1.07 -15.07
CA GLU A 323 -0.51 -0.16 -14.60
C GLU A 323 -1.06 0.80 -13.53
N ALA A 324 -2.25 1.36 -13.76
CA ALA A 324 -2.91 2.20 -12.75
C ALA A 324 -3.23 1.41 -11.47
N ALA A 325 -3.86 0.24 -11.58
CA ALA A 325 -4.16 -0.60 -10.42
C ALA A 325 -2.90 -1.00 -9.64
N ALA A 326 -1.79 -1.28 -10.34
CA ALA A 326 -0.50 -1.58 -9.73
C ALA A 326 0.10 -0.39 -8.96
N ALA A 327 -0.10 0.84 -9.44
CA ALA A 327 0.35 2.06 -8.75
C ALA A 327 -0.43 2.33 -7.45
N TRP A 328 -1.70 1.90 -7.39
CA TRP A 328 -2.54 2.00 -6.18
C TRP A 328 -2.48 0.76 -5.28
N ALA A 329 -1.96 -0.36 -5.77
CA ALA A 329 -1.79 -1.58 -5.00
C ALA A 329 -0.61 -1.44 -4.04
N MET A 330 -0.90 -1.39 -2.74
CA MET A 330 0.10 -1.10 -1.70
C MET A 330 0.31 -2.25 -0.72
N LEU A 331 -0.19 -3.45 -1.03
CA LEU A 331 -0.04 -4.60 -0.14
C LEU A 331 1.43 -4.93 0.12
N ASP A 332 2.29 -4.81 -0.88
CA ASP A 332 3.74 -5.03 -0.76
C ASP A 332 4.40 -4.03 0.19
N VAL A 333 4.01 -2.76 0.12
CA VAL A 333 4.47 -1.71 1.04
C VAL A 333 3.97 -2.00 2.45
N PHE A 334 2.69 -2.34 2.58
CA PHE A 334 2.04 -2.63 3.85
C PHE A 334 2.67 -3.80 4.59
N VAL A 335 2.92 -4.94 3.93
CA VAL A 335 3.53 -6.09 4.62
C VAL A 335 4.97 -5.84 5.08
N VAL A 336 5.70 -4.95 4.38
CA VAL A 336 7.05 -4.53 4.79
C VAL A 336 6.99 -3.63 6.03
N ILE A 337 6.07 -2.66 6.04
CA ILE A 337 5.88 -1.77 7.20
C ILE A 337 5.38 -2.56 8.38
N LEU A 338 4.44 -3.47 8.16
CA LEU A 338 3.92 -4.36 9.19
C LEU A 338 5.04 -5.16 9.88
N LEU A 339 5.92 -5.76 9.08
CA LEU A 339 7.10 -6.45 9.59
C LEU A 339 8.02 -5.51 10.38
N ALA A 340 8.34 -4.34 9.80
CA ALA A 340 9.24 -3.37 10.42
C ALA A 340 8.70 -2.83 11.75
N SER A 341 7.41 -2.49 11.79
CA SER A 341 6.72 -1.99 12.98
C SER A 341 6.70 -3.03 14.08
N LEU A 342 6.37 -4.29 13.79
CA LEU A 342 6.32 -5.33 14.83
C LEU A 342 7.70 -5.67 15.39
N LEU A 343 8.74 -5.66 14.56
CA LEU A 343 10.12 -5.86 15.03
C LEU A 343 10.60 -4.73 15.95
N SER A 344 9.96 -3.56 15.88
CA SER A 344 10.37 -2.34 16.59
C SER A 344 9.42 -1.96 17.73
N LEU A 345 8.24 -2.60 17.81
CA LEU A 345 7.12 -2.16 18.65
C LEU A 345 7.46 -2.17 20.15
N ASP A 346 8.12 -3.23 20.62
CA ASP A 346 8.50 -3.35 22.03
C ASP A 346 9.55 -2.31 22.44
N GLN A 347 10.61 -2.14 21.62
CA GLN A 347 11.64 -1.12 21.84
C GLN A 347 11.05 0.29 21.86
N PHE A 348 10.15 0.58 20.92
CA PHE A 348 9.46 1.87 20.85
C PHE A 348 8.53 2.11 22.04
N ALA A 349 7.76 1.10 22.47
CA ALA A 349 6.88 1.20 23.63
C ALA A 349 7.67 1.46 24.92
N GLN A 350 8.78 0.75 25.13
CA GLN A 350 9.63 0.94 26.29
C GLN A 350 10.30 2.32 26.30
N TYR A 351 10.79 2.80 25.15
CA TYR A 351 11.36 4.15 25.03
C TYR A 351 10.32 5.26 25.27
N THR A 352 9.11 5.10 24.73
CA THR A 352 8.04 6.09 24.92
C THR A 352 7.69 6.26 26.39
N LEU A 353 7.84 5.20 27.18
CA LEU A 353 7.56 5.18 28.60
C LEU A 353 8.76 5.46 29.51
N SER A 354 9.99 5.46 28.97
CA SER A 354 11.21 5.60 29.78
C SER A 354 11.42 6.98 30.37
N ASP A 355 10.77 8.00 29.79
CA ASP A 355 10.92 9.40 30.22
C ASP A 355 9.92 9.79 31.33
N ASP A 356 8.90 8.96 31.61
CA ASP A 356 7.96 9.23 32.70
C ASP A 356 8.56 8.81 34.05
N PRO A 357 8.79 9.74 34.99
CA PRO A 357 9.40 9.43 36.28
C PRO A 357 8.58 8.41 37.08
N THR A 358 7.26 8.40 36.92
CA THR A 358 6.34 7.47 37.59
C THR A 358 6.53 6.05 37.08
N VAL A 359 6.71 5.90 35.76
CA VAL A 359 6.92 4.58 35.13
C VAL A 359 8.28 4.04 35.50
N VAL A 360 9.31 4.90 35.55
CA VAL A 360 10.65 4.52 36.00
C VAL A 360 10.64 4.04 37.46
N GLU A 361 9.98 4.78 38.35
CA GLU A 361 9.83 4.38 39.75
C GLU A 361 9.09 3.04 39.89
N LEU A 362 8.02 2.83 39.13
CA LEU A 362 7.25 1.59 39.18
C LEU A 362 8.04 0.40 38.61
N ASN A 363 8.74 0.56 37.49
CA ASN A 363 9.62 -0.48 36.93
C ASN A 363 10.74 -0.85 37.90
N THR A 364 11.37 0.13 38.55
CA THR A 364 12.41 -0.15 39.56
C THR A 364 11.84 -0.85 40.79
N PHE A 365 10.63 -0.50 41.24
CA PHE A 365 9.93 -1.21 42.30
C PHE A 365 9.64 -2.68 41.93
N LEU A 366 9.15 -2.93 40.72
CA LEU A 366 8.86 -4.29 40.22
C LEU A 366 10.14 -5.13 40.12
N ALA A 367 11.23 -4.54 39.63
CA ALA A 367 12.53 -5.21 39.56
C ALA A 367 13.10 -5.52 40.96
N ALA A 368 12.87 -4.66 41.94
CA ALA A 368 13.31 -4.86 43.32
C ALA A 368 12.48 -5.91 44.09
N ASN A 369 11.24 -6.20 43.64
CA ASN A 369 10.33 -7.12 44.31
C ASN A 369 9.91 -8.29 43.39
N PRO A 370 10.76 -9.32 43.24
CA PRO A 370 10.51 -10.44 42.31
C PRO A 370 9.25 -11.26 42.66
N GLU A 371 8.74 -11.17 43.88
CA GLU A 371 7.46 -11.77 44.28
C GLU A 371 6.28 -11.21 43.46
N PHE A 372 6.26 -9.91 43.20
CA PHE A 372 5.26 -9.29 42.33
C PHE A 372 5.59 -9.52 40.85
N GLY A 373 6.88 -9.51 40.49
CA GLY A 373 7.33 -9.79 39.13
C GLY A 373 6.87 -11.17 38.62
N ASN A 374 6.92 -12.21 39.48
CA ASN A 374 6.49 -13.57 39.14
C ASN A 374 4.96 -13.70 38.94
N LEU A 375 4.17 -12.73 39.40
CA LEU A 375 2.72 -12.68 39.17
C LEU A 375 2.37 -12.03 37.83
N LEU A 376 3.32 -11.34 37.20
CA LEU A 376 3.11 -10.64 35.93
C LEU A 376 3.34 -11.58 34.74
N PRO A 377 2.54 -11.44 33.66
CA PRO A 377 2.79 -12.14 32.43
C PRO A 377 4.09 -11.62 31.79
N ALA A 378 5.04 -12.52 31.59
CA ALA A 378 6.34 -12.33 30.93
C ALA A 378 7.39 -11.50 31.71
N GLU A 379 7.27 -10.18 31.74
CA GLU A 379 8.33 -9.29 32.24
C GLU A 379 7.83 -8.35 33.35
N PRO A 380 8.67 -8.01 34.35
CA PRO A 380 8.32 -7.12 35.46
C PRO A 380 8.36 -5.64 35.02
N VAL A 381 7.60 -5.30 33.98
CA VAL A 381 7.48 -3.95 33.43
C VAL A 381 6.05 -3.42 33.61
N VAL A 382 5.87 -2.10 33.59
CA VAL A 382 4.55 -1.46 33.64
C VAL A 382 3.70 -1.85 32.42
N LEU A 383 4.27 -1.68 31.23
CA LEU A 383 3.64 -1.98 29.95
C LEU A 383 4.71 -2.49 28.99
N GLY A 384 4.44 -3.64 28.39
CA GLY A 384 5.15 -4.11 27.21
C GLY A 384 4.15 -4.64 26.20
N VAL A 385 4.55 -4.70 24.93
CA VAL A 385 3.74 -5.28 23.87
C VAL A 385 4.59 -6.28 23.12
N GLN A 386 4.19 -7.56 23.16
CA GLN A 386 4.88 -8.64 22.48
C GLN A 386 4.11 -9.04 21.22
N PRO A 387 4.56 -8.60 20.03
CA PRO A 387 3.97 -9.00 18.77
C PRO A 387 4.47 -10.37 18.33
N THR A 388 3.54 -11.25 17.94
CA THR A 388 3.84 -12.54 17.33
C THR A 388 3.33 -12.56 15.89
N LEU A 389 4.22 -12.90 14.95
CA LEU A 389 3.87 -13.12 13.55
C LEU A 389 3.29 -14.52 13.36
N LEU A 390 2.07 -14.59 12.84
CA LEU A 390 1.39 -15.86 12.58
C LEU A 390 1.81 -16.45 11.23
N ARG A 391 1.61 -17.75 11.02
CA ARG A 391 1.94 -18.41 9.75
C ARG A 391 1.29 -17.77 8.52
N PRO A 392 0.01 -17.31 8.57
CA PRO A 392 -0.62 -16.63 7.43
C PRO A 392 0.08 -15.33 7.02
N PHE A 393 0.81 -14.66 7.92
CA PHE A 393 1.62 -13.50 7.56
C PHE A 393 2.66 -13.85 6.49
N TRP A 394 3.38 -14.96 6.64
CA TRP A 394 4.41 -15.37 5.68
C TRP A 394 3.83 -15.74 4.31
N LEU A 395 2.61 -16.28 4.29
CA LEU A 395 1.86 -16.50 3.05
C LEU A 395 1.52 -15.15 2.38
N LEU A 396 0.98 -14.19 3.13
CA LEU A 396 0.64 -12.86 2.62
C LEU A 396 1.89 -12.09 2.15
N PHE A 397 2.96 -12.12 2.94
CA PHE A 397 4.23 -11.47 2.65
C PHE A 397 4.87 -12.01 1.38
N SER A 398 5.02 -13.33 1.27
CA SER A 398 5.62 -13.97 0.09
C SER A 398 4.77 -13.80 -1.17
N SER A 399 3.45 -13.99 -1.08
CA SER A 399 2.54 -13.83 -2.21
C SER A 399 2.44 -12.36 -2.67
N GLY A 400 2.39 -11.41 -1.72
CA GLY A 400 2.39 -9.98 -1.97
C GLY A 400 3.68 -9.52 -2.67
N LEU A 401 4.84 -9.89 -2.15
CA LEU A 401 6.13 -9.53 -2.78
C LEU A 401 6.34 -10.22 -4.13
N ALA A 402 5.98 -11.50 -4.28
CA ALA A 402 6.11 -12.23 -5.53
C ALA A 402 5.17 -11.70 -6.63
N SER A 403 4.03 -11.09 -6.25
CA SER A 403 3.09 -10.51 -7.21
C SER A 403 3.70 -9.35 -8.00
N VAL A 404 4.59 -8.56 -7.40
CA VAL A 404 5.20 -7.38 -8.01
C VAL A 404 6.00 -7.73 -9.28
N PRO A 405 7.04 -8.58 -9.24
CA PRO A 405 7.80 -8.94 -10.43
C PRO A 405 6.95 -9.69 -11.47
N LEU A 406 5.96 -10.49 -11.04
CA LEU A 406 5.04 -11.15 -11.97
C LEU A 406 4.19 -10.14 -12.75
N CYS A 407 3.61 -9.15 -12.08
CA CYS A 407 2.84 -8.10 -12.73
C CYS A 407 3.72 -7.23 -13.65
N VAL A 408 4.93 -6.89 -13.23
CA VAL A 408 5.91 -6.17 -14.08
C VAL A 408 6.27 -6.99 -15.32
N PHE A 409 6.51 -8.28 -15.16
CA PHE A 409 6.82 -9.17 -16.30
C PHE A 409 5.65 -9.25 -17.29
N VAL A 410 4.43 -9.42 -16.79
CA VAL A 410 3.22 -9.52 -17.62
C VAL A 410 2.95 -8.21 -18.37
N THR A 411 3.06 -7.07 -17.70
CA THR A 411 2.89 -5.75 -18.34
C THR A 411 3.99 -5.46 -19.35
N HIS A 412 5.24 -5.87 -19.08
CA HIS A 412 6.34 -5.77 -20.04
C HIS A 412 6.07 -6.61 -21.30
N CYS A 413 5.68 -7.88 -21.13
CA CYS A 413 5.31 -8.75 -22.26
C CYS A 413 4.15 -8.14 -23.07
N ALA A 414 3.13 -7.60 -22.40
CA ALA A 414 1.98 -7.01 -23.05
C ALA A 414 2.32 -5.74 -23.85
N ASN A 415 3.21 -4.88 -23.31
CA ASN A 415 3.73 -3.72 -24.03
C ASN A 415 4.45 -4.15 -25.31
N HIS A 416 5.36 -5.13 -25.22
CA HIS A 416 6.10 -5.62 -26.39
C HIS A 416 5.17 -6.26 -27.44
N ALA A 417 4.21 -7.07 -27.00
CA ALA A 417 3.23 -7.69 -27.90
C ALA A 417 2.35 -6.63 -28.60
N PHE A 418 2.01 -5.54 -27.91
CA PHE A 418 1.26 -4.42 -28.48
C PHE A 418 2.06 -3.72 -29.58
N GLU A 419 3.33 -3.42 -29.33
CA GLU A 419 4.22 -2.75 -30.28
C GLU A 419 4.41 -3.57 -31.56
N GLN A 420 4.65 -4.88 -31.43
CA GLN A 420 4.78 -5.77 -32.59
C GLN A 420 3.50 -5.87 -33.42
N GLN A 421 2.33 -6.02 -32.77
CA GLN A 421 1.05 -6.06 -33.47
C GLN A 421 0.80 -4.76 -34.25
N ARG A 422 1.21 -3.62 -33.69
CA ARG A 422 1.11 -2.32 -34.36
C ARG A 422 2.09 -2.19 -35.51
N ALA A 423 3.35 -2.60 -35.34
CA ALA A 423 4.36 -2.58 -36.41
C ALA A 423 3.90 -3.43 -37.60
N HIS A 424 3.37 -4.63 -37.35
CA HIS A 424 2.77 -5.48 -38.38
C HIS A 424 1.58 -4.82 -39.07
N ALA A 425 0.66 -4.19 -38.30
CA ALA A 425 -0.48 -3.49 -38.89
C ALA A 425 -0.06 -2.29 -39.76
N ALA A 426 0.96 -1.54 -39.35
CA ALA A 426 1.52 -0.43 -40.11
C ALA A 426 2.22 -0.91 -41.40
N ALA A 427 3.00 -1.99 -41.32
CA ALA A 427 3.64 -2.60 -42.48
C ALA A 427 2.60 -3.12 -43.50
N MET A 428 1.51 -3.75 -43.02
CA MET A 428 0.41 -4.18 -43.89
C MET A 428 -0.33 -3.00 -44.54
N ALA A 429 -0.52 -1.90 -43.82
CA ALA A 429 -1.14 -0.70 -44.36
C ALA A 429 -0.25 -0.02 -45.43
N ALA A 430 1.07 0.02 -45.21
CA ALA A 430 2.03 0.56 -46.18
C ALA A 430 2.16 -0.32 -47.44
N ALA A 431 1.99 -1.64 -47.30
CA ALA A 431 2.00 -2.59 -48.41
C ALA A 431 0.68 -2.65 -49.20
N ALA A 432 -0.39 -1.99 -48.74
CA ALA A 432 -1.66 -1.95 -49.46
C ALA A 432 -1.48 -1.11 -50.74
N PRO A 433 -1.79 -1.65 -51.93
CA PRO A 433 -1.58 -0.92 -53.17
C PRO A 433 -2.42 0.36 -53.15
N HIS A 434 -1.77 1.51 -53.31
CA HIS A 434 -2.43 2.76 -53.62
C HIS A 434 -3.16 2.60 -54.96
N TYR A 435 -4.43 2.26 -54.92
CA TYR A 435 -5.30 2.39 -56.08
C TYR A 435 -5.43 3.89 -56.35
N ARG A 436 -4.50 4.44 -57.12
CA ARG A 436 -4.68 5.74 -57.77
C ARG A 436 -5.91 5.57 -58.64
N VAL A 437 -7.01 6.18 -58.21
CA VAL A 437 -8.12 6.47 -59.10
C VAL A 437 -7.53 7.39 -60.16
N SER A 438 -7.22 6.81 -61.32
CA SER A 438 -6.87 7.58 -62.51
C SER A 438 -8.15 8.28 -62.95
N ASP A 439 -8.14 9.61 -62.86
CA ASP A 439 -9.12 10.50 -63.50
C ASP A 439 -9.09 10.35 -65.03
#